data_AF-A0A923EUZ2-F1
#
_entry.id   AF-A0A923EUZ2-F1
#
_cell.length_a   1.000
_cell.length_b   1.000
_cell.length_c   1.000
_cell.angle_alpha   90.00
_cell.angle_beta   90.00
_cell.angle_gamma   90.00
#
_symmetry.space_group_name_H-M   'P 1'
#
loop_
_entity.id
_entity.type
_entity.pdbx_description
1 polymer ?
#
loop_
_entity_poly.entity_id
_entity_poly.type
_entity_poly.pdbx_seq_one_letter_code
_entity_poly.pdbx_strand_id
1 'polypeptide(L)' 'MSETYNPWTVVNLVFHHLAAEGLHPVLGETGDPATPAAALLRALGIEPGRDDEGPAAPSVQAELAELRARMFPGQDRE' A
#
# COMPACT_ATOMS: atom_id res chain seq x y z
N MET A 1 -4.32 22.64 -10.27
CA MET A 1 -4.61 21.22 -10.61
C MET A 1 -3.94 20.39 -9.54
N SER A 2 -4.71 19.82 -8.61
CA SER A 2 -4.18 18.95 -7.56
C SER A 2 -3.95 17.58 -8.17
N GLU A 3 -2.68 17.19 -8.31
CA GLU A 3 -2.28 15.90 -8.84
C GLU A 3 -2.50 14.85 -7.75
N THR A 4 -3.54 14.04 -7.89
CA THR A 4 -3.89 13.01 -6.92
C THR A 4 -3.11 11.74 -7.26
N TYR A 5 -2.20 11.36 -6.38
CA TYR A 5 -1.47 10.10 -6.49
C TYR A 5 -2.13 9.03 -5.63
N ASN A 6 -2.12 7.79 -6.13
CA ASN A 6 -2.55 6.66 -5.31
C ASN A 6 -1.63 6.58 -4.07
N PRO A 7 -2.18 6.58 -2.85
CA PRO A 7 -1.39 6.66 -1.62
C PRO A 7 -0.40 5.50 -1.49
N TRP A 8 -0.74 4.32 -2.01
CA TRP A 8 0.15 3.17 -1.97
C TRP A 8 1.30 3.22 -2.97
N THR A 9 1.10 3.85 -4.11
CA THR A 9 2.21 4.13 -5.05
C THR A 9 3.25 5.01 -4.39
N VAL A 10 2.82 6.03 -3.64
CA VAL A 10 3.74 6.92 -2.93
C VAL A 10 4.45 6.21 -1.78
N VAL A 11 3.73 5.39 -1.00
CA VAL A 11 4.34 4.54 0.05
C VAL A 11 5.39 3.64 -0.53
N ASN A 12 5.06 2.91 -1.59
CA ASN A 12 5.97 1.98 -2.22
C ASN A 12 7.24 2.71 -2.72
N LEU A 13 7.08 3.90 -3.31
CA LEU A 13 8.21 4.73 -3.74
C LEU A 13 9.09 5.18 -2.56
N VAL A 14 8.48 5.68 -1.49
CA VAL A 14 9.21 6.11 -0.28
C VAL A 14 9.92 4.94 0.37
N PHE A 15 9.27 3.77 0.45
CA PHE A 15 9.86 2.57 1.02
C PHE A 15 11.07 2.10 0.22
N HIS A 16 10.97 2.07 -1.11
CA HIS A 16 12.11 1.75 -1.97
C HIS A 16 13.24 2.78 -1.84
N HIS A 17 12.91 4.07 -1.73
CA HIS A 17 13.90 5.11 -1.55
C HIS A 17 14.63 4.98 -0.20
N LEU A 18 13.90 4.80 0.90
CA LEU A 18 14.49 4.59 2.23
C LEU A 18 15.34 3.31 2.27
N ALA A 19 14.86 2.22 1.67
CA ALA A 19 15.61 0.98 1.54
C ALA A 19 16.91 1.16 0.74
N ALA A 20 16.88 1.96 -0.33
CA ALA A 20 18.07 2.29 -1.11
C ALA A 20 19.10 3.12 -0.31
N GLU A 21 18.65 3.92 0.66
CA GLU A 21 19.48 4.68 1.61
C GLU A 21 19.94 3.84 2.83
N GLY A 22 19.66 2.53 2.84
CA GLY A 22 20.03 1.62 3.93
C GLY A 22 19.13 1.71 5.17
N LEU A 23 18.00 2.42 5.08
CA LEU A 23 16.98 2.46 6.12
C LEU A 23 15.96 1.34 5.86
N HIS A 24 15.60 0.59 6.89
CA HIS A 24 14.65 -0.52 6.77
C HIS A 24 13.32 -0.13 7.42
N PRO A 25 12.46 0.65 6.75
CA PRO A 25 11.15 0.97 7.29
C PRO A 25 10.33 -0.31 7.43
N VAL A 26 9.84 -0.56 8.64
CA VAL A 26 8.98 -1.71 8.94
C VAL A 26 7.54 -1.21 9.07
N LEU A 27 6.61 -1.95 8.48
CA LEU A 27 5.18 -1.70 8.65
C LEU A 27 4.71 -2.40 9.94
N GLY A 28 4.19 -1.67 10.93
CA GLY A 28 3.71 -2.30 12.20
C GLY A 28 3.11 -1.32 13.22
N GLU A 29 2.26 -1.76 14.17
CA GLU A 29 2.10 -3.13 14.76
C GLU A 29 0.69 -3.80 14.59
N THR A 30 0.04 -3.86 13.42
CA THR A 30 -0.98 -4.94 13.13
C THR A 30 -1.30 -5.10 11.64
N GLY A 31 -0.46 -4.54 10.75
CA GLY A 31 -0.51 -4.82 9.31
C GLY A 31 -1.24 -3.80 8.43
N ASP A 32 -1.63 -2.63 8.95
CA ASP A 32 -2.16 -1.55 8.09
C ASP A 32 -1.15 -0.41 7.87
N PRO A 33 -0.52 -0.35 6.68
CA PRO A 33 0.41 0.73 6.32
C PRO A 33 -0.30 2.01 5.85
N ALA A 34 -1.62 2.02 5.66
CA ALA A 34 -2.34 3.19 5.15
C ALA A 34 -2.27 4.39 6.11
N THR A 35 -2.30 4.13 7.42
CA THR A 35 -2.23 5.18 8.45
C THR A 35 -0.88 5.91 8.47
N PRO A 36 0.29 5.24 8.61
CA PRO A 36 1.59 5.93 8.59
C PRO A 36 1.89 6.55 7.22
N ALA A 37 1.40 5.95 6.15
CA ALA A 37 1.47 6.51 4.80
C ALA A 37 0.75 7.85 4.66
N ALA A 38 -0.51 7.91 5.09
CA ALA A 38 -1.31 9.12 5.06
C ALA A 38 -0.68 10.24 5.90
N ALA A 39 -0.10 9.89 7.06
CA ALA A 39 0.62 10.84 7.91
C ALA A 39 1.85 11.44 7.20
N LEU A 40 2.64 10.62 6.49
CA LEU A 40 3.78 11.10 5.71
C LEU A 40 3.34 12.00 4.55
N LEU A 41 2.33 11.59 3.78
CA LEU A 41 1.80 12.36 2.65
C LEU A 41 1.36 13.75 3.08
N ARG A 42 0.61 13.84 4.18
CA ARG A 42 0.20 15.12 4.78
C ARG A 42 1.39 15.96 5.23
N ALA A 43 2.42 15.35 5.80
CA ALA A 43 3.66 16.05 6.16
C ALA A 43 4.41 16.63 4.94
N LEU A 44 4.23 16.01 3.77
CA LEU A 44 4.76 16.49 2.48
C LEU A 44 3.81 17.45 1.74
N GLY A 45 2.66 17.79 2.34
CA GLY A 45 1.64 18.68 1.74
C GLY A 45 0.76 18.01 0.67
N ILE A 46 0.76 16.69 0.61
CA ILE A 46 -0.02 15.89 -0.34
C ILE A 46 -1.22 15.30 0.40
N GLU A 47 -2.43 15.55 -0.10
CA GLU A 47 -3.63 14.92 0.46
C GLU A 47 -3.76 13.48 -0.06
N PRO A 48 -3.94 12.49 0.84
CA PRO A 48 -4.20 11.11 0.44
C PRO A 48 -5.47 11.01 -0.42
N GLY A 49 -5.43 10.14 -1.43
CA GLY A 49 -6.61 9.75 -2.20
C GLY A 49 -7.67 9.03 -1.35
N ARG A 50 -8.84 8.77 -1.93
CA ARG A 50 -9.94 8.10 -1.22
C ARG A 50 -9.59 6.66 -0.83
N ASP A 51 -10.13 6.22 0.31
CA ASP A 51 -9.88 4.88 0.85
C ASP A 51 -10.41 3.74 -0.04
N ASP A 52 -11.41 4.01 -0.89
CA ASP A 52 -12.03 3.04 -1.80
C ASP A 52 -11.28 2.84 -3.13
N GLU A 53 -10.21 3.61 -3.37
CA GLU A 53 -9.35 3.50 -4.56
C GLU A 53 -8.00 2.82 -4.26
N GLY A 54 -7.82 2.30 -3.05
CA GLY A 54 -6.57 1.67 -2.59
C GLY A 54 -6.50 0.15 -2.82
N PRO A 55 -5.32 -0.47 -2.68
CA PRO A 55 -5.14 -1.92 -2.65
C PRO A 55 -5.97 -2.63 -1.58
N ALA A 56 -6.31 -1.96 -0.49
CA ALA A 56 -7.19 -2.49 0.55
C ALA A 56 -8.68 -2.49 0.15
N ALA A 57 -9.05 -1.88 -0.98
CA ALA A 57 -10.42 -1.83 -1.44
C ALA A 57 -10.99 -3.24 -1.65
N PRO A 58 -12.26 -3.51 -1.26
CA PRO A 58 -12.85 -4.84 -1.36
C PRO A 58 -12.84 -5.43 -2.78
N SER A 59 -13.03 -4.60 -3.79
CA SER A 59 -12.98 -4.99 -5.20
C SER A 59 -11.57 -5.44 -5.61
N VAL A 60 -10.55 -4.69 -5.21
CA VAL A 60 -9.15 -5.01 -5.49
C VAL A 60 -8.72 -6.27 -4.74
N GLN A 61 -9.11 -6.43 -3.48
CA GLN A 61 -8.82 -7.65 -2.70
C GLN A 61 -9.51 -8.88 -3.30
N ALA A 62 -10.74 -8.75 -3.81
CA ALA A 62 -11.43 -9.84 -4.50
C ALA A 62 -10.68 -10.25 -5.78
N GLU A 63 -10.25 -9.30 -6.60
CA GLU A 63 -9.46 -9.56 -7.81
C GLU A 63 -8.11 -10.22 -7.48
N LEU A 64 -7.43 -9.73 -6.43
CA LEU A 64 -6.17 -10.31 -5.96
C LEU A 64 -6.35 -11.74 -5.43
N ALA A 65 -7.48 -12.04 -4.79
CA ALA A 65 -7.81 -13.40 -4.34
C ALA A 65 -8.01 -14.35 -5.53
N GLU A 66 -8.73 -13.92 -6.57
CA GLU A 66 -8.87 -14.70 -7.80
C GLU A 66 -7.53 -14.94 -8.51
N LEU A 67 -6.68 -13.92 -8.55
CA LEU A 67 -5.34 -14.03 -9.13
C LEU A 67 -4.48 -15.03 -8.35
N ARG A 68 -4.53 -14.98 -7.01
CA ARG A 68 -3.79 -15.90 -6.14
C ARG A 68 -4.23 -17.35 -6.34
N ALA A 69 -5.54 -17.59 -6.40
CA ALA A 69 -6.09 -18.93 -6.63
C ALA A 69 -5.66 -19.51 -7.99
N ARG A 70 -5.52 -18.66 -9.01
CA ARG A 70 -5.11 -19.07 -10.36
C ARG A 70 -3.61 -19.31 -10.49
N MET A 71 -2.80 -18.46 -9.86
CA MET A 71 -1.34 -18.45 -10.02
C MET A 71 -0.64 -19.37 -9.01
N PHE A 72 -1.21 -19.54 -7.82
CA PHE A 72 -0.63 -20.31 -6.72
C PHE A 72 -1.61 -21.38 -6.17
N PRO A 73 -2.11 -22.30 -7.02
CA PRO A 73 -3.02 -23.34 -6.55
C PRO A 73 -2.31 -24.24 -5.51
N GLY A 74 -2.77 -24.23 -4.26
CA GLY A 74 -2.28 -25.09 -3.17
C GLY A 74 -1.59 -24.42 -1.99
N GLN A 75 -1.51 -23.08 -1.94
CA GLN A 75 -0.93 -22.34 -0.80
C GLN A 75 -1.93 -22.04 0.35
N ASP A 76 -3.21 -22.38 0.20
CA ASP A 76 -4.27 -22.12 1.22
C ASP A 76 -4.35 -23.19 2.33
N ARG A 77 -3.22 -23.77 2.76
CA ARG A 77 -3.22 -24.88 3.74
C ARG A 77 -2.14 -24.75 4.82
N GLU A 78 -2.23 -23.73 5.65
CA GLU A 78 -1.58 -23.66 6.98
C GLU A 78 -2.49 -22.95 8.00
#